data_AF-A0A844MH62-F1
#
_entry.id   AF-A0A844MH62-F1
#
_cell.length_a   1.000
_cell.length_b   1.000
_cell.length_c   1.000
_cell.angle_alpha   90.00
_cell.angle_beta   90.00
_cell.angle_gamma   90.00
#
_symmetry.space_group_name_H-M   'P 1'
#
loop_
_entity.id
_entity.type
_entity.pdbx_description
1 polymer ?
#
loop_
_entity_poly.entity_id
_entity_poly.type
_entity_poly.pdbx_seq_one_letter_code
_entity_poly.pdbx_strand_id
1 'polypeptide(L)'
;MSDENITSFGDIQVSGKSFVSTTGDGGGEIAIAGRNISLAERSLVLADNQGNRDGGGISIKGDSLVINQSNISSNTYGAGNGGIIRLNAKNMTVENNSGVSTANEQSTGNAGVIQINADSLTFRAGLNTNTYSQGNAGRINIVANSLQLENGGMGSQADFGSTGDAGEIDINVAGPMIMKSFGIQTDAKSEKGKAGTIDIRANSLRMESKGGILSRIFNDNSPGEIKINVEGSLELLNESGINTNTFGASNGGNISIRANSLLIDSSQVNSFTTNTGNAGTININVSDSFKFQNGALLNFQTFGMGNAGTINISANSFQIEGAGIISGTSNTGNAGEININISVKSMPVQNLASLVQ
;
A
#
# COMPACT_ATOMS: atom_id res chain seq x y z
N MET A 1 -24.78 -11.03 23.36
CA MET A 1 -26.07 -10.41 23.71
C MET A 1 -26.86 -10.23 22.43
N SER A 2 -28.13 -10.60 22.43
CA SER A 2 -29.06 -10.49 21.30
C SER A 2 -29.39 -9.03 21.03
N ASP A 3 -29.14 -8.57 19.79
CA ASP A 3 -29.45 -7.24 19.26
C ASP A 3 -30.98 -7.02 19.15
N GLU A 4 -31.65 -6.73 20.27
CA GLU A 4 -33.02 -6.23 20.25
C GLU A 4 -33.11 -4.85 20.91
N ASN A 5 -33.49 -3.85 20.11
CA ASN A 5 -33.89 -2.47 20.45
C ASN A 5 -32.79 -1.40 20.68
N ILE A 6 -31.75 -1.33 19.83
CA ILE A 6 -31.02 -0.06 19.66
C ILE A 6 -31.62 0.70 18.48
N THR A 7 -32.46 1.70 18.74
CA THR A 7 -33.08 2.52 17.67
C THR A 7 -32.12 3.56 17.08
N SER A 8 -31.06 3.92 17.80
CA SER A 8 -29.91 4.70 17.32
C SER A 8 -28.80 4.75 18.38
N PHE A 9 -27.54 4.66 17.97
CA PHE A 9 -26.41 4.88 18.88
C PHE A 9 -26.25 6.38 19.22
N GLY A 10 -25.77 6.66 20.44
CA GLY A 10 -25.36 8.01 20.87
C GLY A 10 -23.96 8.37 20.38
N ASP A 11 -23.52 9.58 20.67
CA ASP A 11 -22.15 10.04 20.35
C ASP A 11 -21.17 9.59 21.46
N ILE A 12 -19.94 9.25 21.08
CA ILE A 12 -18.86 8.82 21.99
C ILE A 12 -17.65 9.74 21.79
N GLN A 13 -17.12 10.27 22.90
CA GLN A 13 -15.88 11.03 22.90
C GLN A 13 -14.91 10.45 23.92
N VAL A 14 -13.68 10.15 23.47
CA VAL A 14 -12.53 9.83 24.31
C VAL A 14 -11.50 10.93 24.10
N SER A 15 -11.33 11.82 25.07
CA SER A 15 -10.46 12.98 24.96
C SER A 15 -9.71 13.29 26.26
N GLY A 16 -8.82 14.27 26.26
CA GLY A 16 -8.09 14.71 27.45
C GLY A 16 -7.07 13.71 27.98
N LYS A 17 -6.30 13.06 27.09
CA LYS A 17 -5.33 12.00 27.43
C LYS A 17 -5.98 10.77 28.08
N SER A 18 -7.22 10.47 27.71
CA SER A 18 -7.96 9.32 28.24
C SER A 18 -7.49 8.01 27.60
N PHE A 19 -7.72 6.88 28.27
CA PHE A 19 -7.42 5.57 27.72
C PHE A 19 -8.54 4.56 27.95
N VAL A 20 -8.74 3.68 26.96
CA VAL A 20 -9.54 2.46 27.05
C VAL A 20 -8.59 1.31 26.80
N SER A 21 -8.44 0.37 27.74
CA SER A 21 -7.45 -0.70 27.58
C SER A 21 -7.88 -2.05 28.14
N THR A 22 -7.50 -3.10 27.42
CA THR A 22 -7.65 -4.51 27.77
C THR A 22 -6.31 -5.27 27.65
N THR A 23 -5.19 -4.54 27.68
CA THR A 23 -3.84 -5.10 27.49
C THR A 23 -3.50 -6.19 28.53
N GLY A 24 -2.93 -7.31 28.08
CA GLY A 24 -2.54 -8.43 28.94
C GLY A 24 -2.25 -9.71 28.14
N ASP A 25 -2.17 -10.88 28.80
CA ASP A 25 -2.04 -12.16 28.09
C ASP A 25 -3.29 -12.43 27.23
N GLY A 26 -3.09 -12.52 25.92
CA GLY A 26 -4.15 -12.57 24.93
C GLY A 26 -4.70 -11.21 24.51
N GLY A 27 -4.57 -10.15 25.32
CA GLY A 27 -5.29 -8.88 25.09
C GLY A 27 -6.82 -9.07 25.04
N GLY A 28 -7.60 -8.37 25.86
CA GLY A 28 -9.06 -8.47 25.78
C GLY A 28 -9.62 -7.79 24.53
N GLU A 29 -10.87 -8.09 24.18
CA GLU A 29 -11.58 -7.41 23.09
C GLU A 29 -12.11 -6.03 23.55
N ILE A 30 -11.95 -5.01 22.71
CA ILE A 30 -12.59 -3.70 22.87
C ILE A 30 -13.61 -3.52 21.74
N ALA A 31 -14.88 -3.30 22.09
CA ALA A 31 -15.94 -2.97 21.13
C ALA A 31 -16.54 -1.59 21.44
N ILE A 32 -16.44 -0.65 20.50
CA ILE A 32 -16.97 0.71 20.60
C ILE A 32 -18.01 0.90 19.49
N ALA A 33 -19.26 1.15 19.87
CA ALA A 33 -20.36 1.41 18.94
C ALA A 33 -21.05 2.74 19.27
N GLY A 34 -21.04 3.67 18.33
CA GLY A 34 -21.51 5.04 18.47
C GLY A 34 -22.04 5.58 17.15
N ARG A 35 -22.80 6.68 17.16
CA ARG A 35 -23.15 7.39 15.92
C ARG A 35 -21.97 8.22 15.44
N ASN A 36 -21.54 9.18 16.25
CA ASN A 36 -20.30 9.92 16.04
C ASN A 36 -19.28 9.51 17.11
N ILE A 37 -18.11 9.03 16.69
CA ILE A 37 -17.04 8.60 17.58
C ILE A 37 -15.83 9.51 17.36
N SER A 38 -15.34 10.13 18.44
CA SER A 38 -14.15 10.99 18.42
C SER A 38 -13.12 10.52 19.44
N LEU A 39 -11.92 10.19 18.95
CA LEU A 39 -10.72 10.02 19.77
C LEU A 39 -9.85 11.27 19.60
N ALA A 40 -9.63 12.03 20.68
CA ALA A 40 -8.96 13.33 20.61
C ALA A 40 -7.91 13.52 21.72
N GLU A 41 -7.03 14.51 21.54
CA GLU A 41 -6.18 15.06 22.60
C GLU A 41 -5.28 14.02 23.30
N ARG A 42 -4.51 13.24 22.52
CA ARG A 42 -3.55 12.23 23.01
C ARG A 42 -4.22 11.08 23.76
N SER A 43 -5.42 10.69 23.33
CA SER A 43 -6.12 9.55 23.89
C SER A 43 -5.69 8.22 23.27
N LEU A 44 -5.94 7.12 23.97
CA LEU A 44 -5.46 5.78 23.63
C LEU A 44 -6.58 4.73 23.67
N VAL A 45 -6.61 3.82 22.70
CA VAL A 45 -7.44 2.60 22.73
C VAL A 45 -6.53 1.40 22.49
N LEU A 46 -6.32 0.56 23.51
CA LEU A 46 -5.22 -0.41 23.56
C LEU A 46 -5.70 -1.82 23.91
N ALA A 47 -5.50 -2.78 23.00
CA ALA A 47 -5.74 -4.20 23.23
C ALA A 47 -4.45 -4.99 22.93
N ASP A 48 -3.35 -4.59 23.55
CA ASP A 48 -2.05 -5.19 23.29
C ASP A 48 -1.92 -6.55 23.96
N ASN A 49 -1.33 -7.51 23.25
CA ASN A 49 -1.08 -8.86 23.73
C ASN A 49 0.32 -8.97 24.34
N GLN A 50 0.40 -9.31 25.63
CA GLN A 50 1.64 -9.48 26.37
C GLN A 50 1.97 -10.95 26.69
N GLY A 51 1.22 -11.90 26.13
CA GLY A 51 1.33 -13.30 26.50
C GLY A 51 1.28 -14.26 25.32
N ASN A 52 0.90 -15.50 25.61
CA ASN A 52 1.03 -16.62 24.69
C ASN A 52 -0.28 -16.92 23.96
N ARG A 53 -1.40 -16.34 24.41
CA ARG A 53 -2.69 -16.43 23.72
C ARG A 53 -2.78 -15.35 22.65
N ASP A 54 -3.58 -15.58 21.61
CA ASP A 54 -3.78 -14.60 20.54
C ASP A 54 -4.61 -13.38 21.00
N GLY A 55 -4.29 -12.23 20.39
CA GLY A 55 -4.92 -10.91 20.53
C GLY A 55 -6.44 -10.87 20.37
N GLY A 56 -7.19 -10.37 21.36
CA GLY A 56 -8.64 -10.14 21.27
C GLY A 56 -9.06 -9.02 20.29
N GLY A 57 -8.24 -7.98 20.12
CA GLY A 57 -8.43 -6.95 19.11
C GLY A 57 -9.39 -5.81 19.50
N ILE A 58 -9.68 -4.94 18.52
CA ILE A 58 -10.47 -3.72 18.69
C ILE A 58 -11.47 -3.61 17.53
N SER A 59 -12.74 -3.35 17.84
CA SER A 59 -13.76 -3.02 16.85
C SER A 59 -14.40 -1.67 17.16
N ILE A 60 -14.36 -0.75 16.19
CA ILE A 60 -15.02 0.55 16.28
C ILE A 60 -16.01 0.68 15.12
N LYS A 61 -17.29 0.92 15.45
CA LYS A 61 -18.38 1.03 14.48
C LYS A 61 -19.21 2.29 14.71
N GLY A 62 -19.37 3.10 13.67
CA GLY A 62 -20.29 4.24 13.70
C GLY A 62 -20.64 4.83 12.34
N ASP A 63 -21.35 5.96 12.32
CA ASP A 63 -21.56 6.73 11.08
C ASP A 63 -20.35 7.61 10.77
N SER A 64 -19.74 8.19 11.82
CA SER A 64 -18.54 9.01 11.73
C SER A 64 -17.49 8.57 12.75
N LEU A 65 -16.24 8.45 12.30
CA LEU A 65 -15.08 8.19 13.17
C LEU A 65 -13.99 9.23 12.90
N VAL A 66 -13.63 9.99 13.93
CA VAL A 66 -12.50 10.92 13.90
C VAL A 66 -11.46 10.49 14.92
N ILE A 67 -10.22 10.29 14.46
CA ILE A 67 -9.05 10.02 15.29
C ILE A 67 -8.08 11.17 15.08
N ASN A 68 -7.94 12.00 16.10
CA ASN A 68 -7.14 13.22 16.05
C ASN A 68 -6.16 13.22 17.23
N GLN A 69 -4.87 13.32 16.91
CA GLN A 69 -3.79 13.25 17.90
C GLN A 69 -3.92 12.07 18.87
N SER A 70 -4.40 10.90 18.41
CA SER A 70 -4.74 9.77 19.28
C SER A 70 -4.30 8.45 18.66
N ASN A 71 -4.19 7.38 19.47
CA ASN A 71 -3.70 6.08 18.98
C ASN A 71 -4.65 4.94 19.29
N ILE A 72 -4.72 3.99 18.35
CA ILE A 72 -5.38 2.70 18.51
C ILE A 72 -4.33 1.61 18.28
N SER A 73 -4.17 0.67 19.21
CA SER A 73 -3.22 -0.43 19.04
C SER A 73 -3.72 -1.78 19.53
N SER A 74 -3.29 -2.83 18.82
CA SER A 74 -3.39 -4.22 19.27
C SER A 74 -2.09 -4.93 18.90
N ASN A 75 -0.99 -4.41 19.46
CA ASN A 75 0.36 -4.93 19.23
C ASN A 75 0.55 -6.27 19.95
N THR A 76 1.57 -7.04 19.59
CA THR A 76 2.02 -8.22 20.33
C THR A 76 3.43 -8.05 20.86
N TYR A 77 3.61 -8.40 22.13
CA TYR A 77 4.86 -8.46 22.88
C TYR A 77 5.17 -9.89 23.38
N GLY A 78 4.30 -10.87 23.07
CA GLY A 78 4.43 -12.26 23.51
C GLY A 78 4.40 -13.28 22.36
N ALA A 79 4.28 -14.56 22.68
CA ALA A 79 4.26 -15.62 21.66
C ALA A 79 2.93 -15.71 20.88
N GLY A 80 1.85 -15.15 21.42
CA GLY A 80 0.58 -15.07 20.72
C GLY A 80 0.57 -13.95 19.67
N ASN A 81 -0.27 -14.07 18.66
CA ASN A 81 -0.39 -13.07 17.60
C ASN A 81 -1.04 -11.77 18.11
N GLY A 82 -0.80 -10.65 17.43
CA GLY A 82 -1.52 -9.39 17.63
C GLY A 82 -2.99 -9.51 17.21
N GLY A 83 -3.85 -8.69 17.80
CA GLY A 83 -5.28 -8.72 17.53
C GLY A 83 -5.65 -7.99 16.24
N ILE A 84 -6.91 -8.13 15.83
CA ILE A 84 -7.43 -7.42 14.66
C ILE A 84 -7.98 -6.06 15.10
N ILE A 85 -7.60 -4.98 14.42
CA ILE A 85 -8.26 -3.68 14.54
C ILE A 85 -9.24 -3.52 13.37
N ARG A 86 -10.53 -3.43 13.69
CA ARG A 86 -11.61 -3.20 12.71
C ARG A 86 -12.21 -1.82 12.91
N LEU A 87 -12.08 -0.95 11.91
CA LEU A 87 -12.68 0.37 11.89
C LEU A 87 -13.75 0.39 10.79
N ASN A 88 -15.00 0.62 11.16
CA ASN A 88 -16.13 0.68 10.23
C ASN A 88 -16.92 1.98 10.47
N ALA A 89 -16.84 2.91 9.53
CA ALA A 89 -17.65 4.12 9.57
C ALA A 89 -17.91 4.68 8.18
N LYS A 90 -19.07 5.28 7.93
CA LYS A 90 -19.35 5.91 6.63
C LYS A 90 -18.32 6.99 6.31
N ASN A 91 -18.04 7.87 7.27
CA ASN A 91 -17.02 8.91 7.16
C ASN A 91 -15.94 8.67 8.19
N MET A 92 -14.68 8.61 7.75
CA MET A 92 -13.55 8.37 8.63
C MET A 92 -12.42 9.35 8.35
N THR A 93 -11.90 9.97 9.41
CA THR A 93 -10.73 10.85 9.37
C THR A 93 -9.73 10.41 10.43
N VAL A 94 -8.49 10.15 10.02
CA VAL A 94 -7.37 9.86 10.94
C VAL A 94 -6.27 10.88 10.66
N GLU A 95 -5.92 11.71 11.64
CA GLU A 95 -5.10 12.91 11.39
C GLU A 95 -4.26 13.36 12.59
N ASN A 96 -3.41 14.37 12.38
CA ASN A 96 -2.68 15.10 13.42
C ASN A 96 -1.81 14.20 14.31
N ASN A 97 -0.87 13.46 13.71
CA ASN A 97 0.00 12.50 14.42
C ASN A 97 -0.74 11.37 15.14
N SER A 98 -1.91 10.99 14.63
CA SER A 98 -2.59 9.77 15.07
C SER A 98 -1.90 8.52 14.53
N GLY A 99 -2.18 7.39 15.16
CA GLY A 99 -1.64 6.09 14.77
C GLY A 99 -2.67 4.97 14.93
N VAL A 100 -2.67 4.04 13.98
CA VAL A 100 -3.38 2.75 14.11
C VAL A 100 -2.37 1.64 13.86
N SER A 101 -2.18 0.73 14.84
CA SER A 101 -1.11 -0.25 14.75
C SER A 101 -1.43 -1.65 15.30
N THR A 102 -0.87 -2.68 14.66
CA THR A 102 -0.86 -4.06 15.18
C THR A 102 0.53 -4.67 15.05
N ALA A 103 1.55 -4.05 15.63
CA ALA A 103 2.94 -4.42 15.44
C ALA A 103 3.38 -5.66 16.25
N ASN A 104 4.43 -6.34 15.79
CA ASN A 104 5.23 -7.27 16.59
C ASN A 104 6.38 -6.50 17.23
N GLU A 105 6.33 -6.37 18.55
CA GLU A 105 7.30 -5.66 19.37
C GLU A 105 8.10 -6.67 20.20
N GLN A 106 9.25 -7.11 19.68
CA GLN A 106 10.13 -8.07 20.36
C GLN A 106 9.48 -9.44 20.64
N SER A 107 8.56 -9.87 19.78
CA SER A 107 7.73 -11.05 20.01
C SER A 107 7.99 -12.18 19.00
N THR A 108 7.53 -13.40 19.32
CA THR A 108 7.51 -14.51 18.35
C THR A 108 6.17 -14.68 17.64
N GLY A 109 5.10 -14.06 18.15
CA GLY A 109 3.79 -14.04 17.50
C GLY A 109 3.73 -13.03 16.35
N ASN A 110 2.89 -13.24 15.34
CA ASN A 110 2.81 -12.32 14.21
C ASN A 110 2.10 -11.01 14.59
N ALA A 111 2.44 -9.93 13.91
CA ALA A 111 1.66 -8.70 13.89
C ALA A 111 0.20 -8.99 13.45
N GLY A 112 -0.74 -8.23 14.00
CA GLY A 112 -2.17 -8.41 13.75
C GLY A 112 -2.62 -7.87 12.38
N VAL A 113 -3.94 -7.70 12.22
CA VAL A 113 -4.53 -7.19 10.97
C VAL A 113 -5.24 -5.88 11.25
N ILE A 114 -5.10 -4.91 10.33
CA ILE A 114 -5.94 -3.71 10.33
C ILE A 114 -6.93 -3.79 9.18
N GLN A 115 -8.22 -3.64 9.48
CA GLN A 115 -9.32 -3.67 8.52
C GLN A 115 -10.10 -2.36 8.62
N ILE A 116 -10.13 -1.60 7.53
CA ILE A 116 -10.84 -0.32 7.46
C ILE A 116 -11.91 -0.41 6.37
N ASN A 117 -13.15 -0.11 6.74
CA ASN A 117 -14.28 0.01 5.82
C ASN A 117 -14.91 1.39 5.98
N ALA A 118 -14.98 2.16 4.89
CA ALA A 118 -15.63 3.47 4.91
C ALA A 118 -16.21 3.90 3.57
N ASP A 119 -17.24 4.74 3.55
CA ASP A 119 -17.64 5.37 2.28
C ASP A 119 -16.60 6.43 1.87
N SER A 120 -16.19 7.27 2.82
CA SER A 120 -15.16 8.29 2.63
C SER A 120 -14.08 8.18 3.71
N LEU A 121 -12.85 7.92 3.29
CA LEU A 121 -11.68 7.82 4.18
C LEU A 121 -10.65 8.91 3.87
N THR A 122 -10.34 9.73 4.87
CA THR A 122 -9.19 10.65 4.86
C THR A 122 -8.15 10.17 5.87
N PHE A 123 -6.94 9.89 5.41
CA PHE A 123 -5.84 9.42 6.25
C PHE A 123 -4.63 10.35 6.13
N ARG A 124 -4.27 10.98 7.26
CA ARG A 124 -3.21 11.97 7.44
C ARG A 124 -2.31 11.60 8.61
N ALA A 125 -1.99 10.32 8.72
CA ALA A 125 -1.40 9.72 9.90
C ALA A 125 -0.60 8.45 9.56
N GLY A 126 -0.13 7.74 10.60
CA GLY A 126 0.54 6.45 10.45
C GLY A 126 -0.43 5.25 10.55
N LEU A 127 -0.30 4.29 9.64
CA LEU A 127 -1.04 3.01 9.65
C LEU A 127 -0.07 1.84 9.50
N ASN A 128 0.19 1.08 10.56
CA ASN A 128 1.34 0.16 10.56
C ASN A 128 1.05 -1.22 11.15
N THR A 129 1.57 -2.25 10.51
CA THR A 129 1.53 -3.64 11.00
C THR A 129 2.94 -4.26 11.01
N ASN A 130 3.95 -3.45 11.35
CA ASN A 130 5.36 -3.83 11.24
C ASN A 130 5.75 -4.98 12.18
N THR A 131 6.85 -5.65 11.87
CA THR A 131 7.55 -6.55 12.79
C THR A 131 8.96 -6.06 13.09
N TYR A 132 9.34 -6.17 14.36
CA TYR A 132 10.67 -5.86 14.88
C TYR A 132 11.39 -7.10 15.44
N SER A 133 10.82 -8.31 15.28
CA SER A 133 11.37 -9.56 15.84
C SER A 133 11.06 -10.77 14.97
N GLN A 134 10.77 -11.94 15.56
CA GLN A 134 10.71 -13.21 14.83
C GLN A 134 9.40 -13.44 14.08
N GLY A 135 8.28 -12.93 14.60
CA GLY A 135 6.98 -13.03 13.93
C GLY A 135 6.92 -12.15 12.68
N ASN A 136 6.02 -12.47 11.76
CA ASN A 136 5.82 -11.70 10.53
C ASN A 136 5.09 -10.39 10.79
N ALA A 137 5.27 -9.43 9.89
CA ALA A 137 4.42 -8.25 9.79
C ALA A 137 2.99 -8.66 9.39
N GLY A 138 2.05 -7.78 9.66
CA GLY A 138 0.62 -8.04 9.55
C GLY A 138 0.04 -7.66 8.19
N ARG A 139 -1.29 -7.59 8.12
CA ARG A 139 -2.00 -7.17 6.91
C ARG A 139 -2.78 -5.89 7.13
N ILE A 140 -2.79 -5.02 6.13
CA ILE A 140 -3.66 -3.85 6.06
C ILE A 140 -4.66 -4.07 4.94
N ASN A 141 -5.96 -4.00 5.25
CA ASN A 141 -7.04 -4.10 4.27
C ASN A 141 -7.88 -2.81 4.34
N ILE A 142 -8.01 -2.12 3.22
CA ILE A 142 -8.84 -0.92 3.11
C ILE A 142 -9.88 -1.13 2.03
N VAL A 143 -11.15 -0.97 2.39
CA VAL A 143 -12.26 -0.90 1.44
C VAL A 143 -12.91 0.46 1.59
N ALA A 144 -12.95 1.25 0.52
CA ALA A 144 -13.66 2.52 0.55
C ALA A 144 -14.36 2.90 -0.76
N ASN A 145 -15.33 3.82 -0.71
CA ASN A 145 -15.84 4.44 -1.95
C ASN A 145 -14.92 5.57 -2.42
N SER A 146 -14.28 6.29 -1.50
CA SER A 146 -13.25 7.29 -1.80
C SER A 146 -12.15 7.28 -0.74
N LEU A 147 -10.91 7.51 -1.17
CA LEU A 147 -9.73 7.47 -0.33
C LEU A 147 -8.82 8.66 -0.60
N GLN A 148 -8.52 9.44 0.45
CA GLN A 148 -7.51 10.50 0.43
C GLN A 148 -6.40 10.16 1.42
N LEU A 149 -5.18 10.02 0.91
CA LEU A 149 -3.97 9.76 1.69
C LEU A 149 -3.05 10.97 1.58
N GLU A 150 -2.76 11.65 2.68
CA GLU A 150 -1.95 12.89 2.64
C GLU A 150 -0.95 12.98 3.80
N ASN A 151 0.32 13.30 3.51
CA ASN A 151 1.34 13.59 4.53
C ASN A 151 1.46 12.53 5.66
N GLY A 152 1.53 11.25 5.29
CA GLY A 152 1.56 10.15 6.24
C GLY A 152 2.21 8.90 5.66
N GLY A 153 2.03 7.78 6.34
CA GLY A 153 2.63 6.52 5.93
C GLY A 153 1.78 5.32 6.29
N MET A 154 1.79 4.33 5.39
CA MET A 154 1.18 3.03 5.57
C MET A 154 2.25 1.95 5.39
N GLY A 155 2.37 1.04 6.36
CA GLY A 155 3.47 0.10 6.43
C GLY A 155 3.07 -1.29 6.89
N SER A 156 3.56 -2.31 6.19
CA SER A 156 3.64 -3.68 6.72
C SER A 156 5.06 -4.21 6.50
N GLN A 157 5.98 -3.73 7.32
CA GLN A 157 7.41 -3.89 7.11
C GLN A 157 8.02 -4.92 8.06
N ALA A 158 9.03 -5.64 7.58
CA ALA A 158 9.99 -6.32 8.44
C ALA A 158 11.19 -5.40 8.67
N ASP A 159 11.27 -4.82 9.87
CA ASP A 159 12.27 -3.80 10.17
C ASP A 159 13.63 -4.41 10.56
N PHE A 160 14.62 -3.54 10.80
CA PHE A 160 15.96 -3.95 11.21
C PHE A 160 15.91 -4.79 12.50
N GLY A 161 16.64 -5.90 12.50
CA GLY A 161 16.67 -6.85 13.62
C GLY A 161 15.52 -7.86 13.65
N SER A 162 14.51 -7.71 12.79
CA SER A 162 13.49 -8.75 12.60
C SER A 162 14.07 -9.98 11.90
N THR A 163 13.44 -11.15 12.06
CA THR A 163 13.62 -12.31 11.17
C THR A 163 12.32 -12.74 10.48
N GLY A 164 11.22 -12.04 10.73
CA GLY A 164 9.93 -12.27 10.09
C GLY A 164 9.87 -11.63 8.70
N ASP A 165 8.86 -12.03 7.94
CA ASP A 165 8.55 -11.49 6.63
C ASP A 165 7.76 -10.17 6.74
N ALA A 166 7.94 -9.29 5.77
CA ALA A 166 7.05 -8.14 5.56
C ALA A 166 5.68 -8.63 5.07
N GLY A 167 4.64 -7.86 5.35
CA GLY A 167 3.26 -8.32 5.16
C GLY A 167 2.60 -7.70 3.95
N GLU A 168 1.26 -7.69 3.97
CA GLU A 168 0.47 -7.34 2.79
C GLU A 168 -0.35 -6.07 3.01
N ILE A 169 -0.45 -5.26 1.95
CA ILE A 169 -1.33 -4.10 1.89
C ILE A 169 -2.28 -4.29 0.70
N ASP A 170 -3.57 -4.46 0.99
CA ASP A 170 -4.64 -4.59 0.00
C ASP A 170 -5.59 -3.39 0.12
N ILE A 171 -5.74 -2.62 -0.95
CA ILE A 171 -6.54 -1.41 -1.01
C ILE A 171 -7.53 -1.54 -2.16
N ASN A 172 -8.82 -1.48 -1.85
CA ASN A 172 -9.90 -1.51 -2.81
C ASN A 172 -10.78 -0.25 -2.69
N VAL A 173 -10.73 0.62 -3.70
CA VAL A 173 -11.45 1.89 -3.73
C VAL A 173 -12.43 1.90 -4.91
N ALA A 174 -13.73 1.95 -4.63
CA ALA A 174 -14.74 1.93 -5.69
C ALA A 174 -14.75 3.20 -6.56
N GLY A 175 -14.22 4.30 -6.03
CA GLY A 175 -14.16 5.61 -6.68
C GLY A 175 -12.74 6.19 -6.70
N PRO A 176 -12.56 7.50 -6.45
CA PRO A 176 -11.26 8.14 -6.54
C PRO A 176 -10.36 7.82 -5.34
N MET A 177 -9.13 7.47 -5.64
CA MET A 177 -8.01 7.40 -4.71
C MET A 177 -7.01 8.52 -5.01
N ILE A 178 -6.78 9.41 -4.05
CA ILE A 178 -5.83 10.52 -4.17
C ILE A 178 -4.74 10.35 -3.13
N MET A 179 -3.48 10.38 -3.55
CA MET A 179 -2.32 10.22 -2.70
C MET A 179 -1.35 11.40 -2.87
N LYS A 180 -1.14 12.17 -1.80
CA LYS A 180 -0.27 13.37 -1.81
C LYS A 180 0.79 13.27 -0.72
N SER A 181 2.07 13.22 -1.10
CA SER A 181 3.17 13.14 -0.12
C SER A 181 2.99 12.03 0.93
N PHE A 182 2.42 10.90 0.51
CA PHE A 182 2.11 9.76 1.38
C PHE A 182 2.82 8.51 0.86
N GLY A 183 3.37 7.70 1.77
CA GLY A 183 4.10 6.48 1.44
C GLY A 183 3.33 5.20 1.79
N ILE A 184 3.27 4.24 0.87
CA ILE A 184 2.78 2.87 1.10
C ILE A 184 3.95 1.91 0.96
N GLN A 185 4.24 1.10 1.99
CA GLN A 185 5.52 0.38 2.10
C GLN A 185 5.40 -1.05 2.67
N THR A 186 6.04 -2.02 2.02
CA THR A 186 6.18 -3.42 2.47
C THR A 186 7.63 -3.89 2.49
N ASP A 187 8.51 -3.04 3.02
CA ASP A 187 9.95 -3.28 3.02
C ASP A 187 10.37 -4.45 3.90
N ALA A 188 11.37 -5.22 3.43
CA ALA A 188 12.15 -6.15 4.24
C ALA A 188 13.56 -5.62 4.45
N LYS A 189 13.76 -4.98 5.61
CA LYS A 189 15.03 -4.41 6.08
C LYS A 189 15.84 -5.39 6.94
N SER A 190 15.20 -6.48 7.38
CA SER A 190 15.84 -7.57 8.10
C SER A 190 16.88 -8.30 7.26
N GLU A 191 17.71 -9.13 7.90
CA GLU A 191 18.67 -9.99 7.17
C GLU A 191 18.00 -11.24 6.56
N LYS A 192 16.80 -11.61 7.02
CA LYS A 192 16.15 -12.91 6.70
C LYS A 192 14.73 -12.82 6.14
N GLY A 193 14.04 -11.68 6.28
CA GLY A 193 12.65 -11.55 5.87
C GLY A 193 12.48 -11.31 4.38
N LYS A 194 11.36 -11.76 3.83
CA LYS A 194 10.92 -11.44 2.46
C LYS A 194 10.18 -10.11 2.43
N ALA A 195 10.29 -9.39 1.32
CA ALA A 195 9.48 -8.18 1.10
C ALA A 195 8.04 -8.56 0.77
N GLY A 196 7.11 -7.70 1.18
CA GLY A 196 5.69 -7.98 1.14
C GLY A 196 5.02 -7.48 -0.13
N THR A 197 3.71 -7.72 -0.27
CA THR A 197 2.95 -7.37 -1.48
C THR A 197 2.06 -6.15 -1.26
N ILE A 198 1.95 -5.32 -2.30
CA ILE A 198 1.02 -4.19 -2.34
C ILE A 198 0.07 -4.41 -3.52
N ASP A 199 -1.22 -4.49 -3.24
CA ASP A 199 -2.28 -4.63 -4.26
C ASP A 199 -3.26 -3.46 -4.13
N ILE A 200 -3.43 -2.70 -5.20
CA ILE A 200 -4.31 -1.53 -5.26
C ILE A 200 -5.29 -1.69 -6.40
N ARG A 201 -6.57 -1.63 -6.06
CA ARG A 201 -7.70 -1.58 -6.99
C ARG A 201 -8.43 -0.26 -6.78
N ALA A 202 -8.59 0.52 -7.85
CA ALA A 202 -9.29 1.80 -7.79
C ALA A 202 -10.07 2.10 -9.07
N ASN A 203 -11.09 2.95 -9.01
CA ASN A 203 -11.66 3.50 -10.24
C ASN A 203 -10.72 4.55 -10.86
N SER A 204 -10.15 5.43 -10.04
CA SER A 204 -9.07 6.32 -10.45
C SER A 204 -8.03 6.44 -9.34
N LEU A 205 -6.76 6.58 -9.72
CA LEU A 205 -5.65 6.77 -8.79
C LEU A 205 -4.78 7.94 -9.27
N ARG A 206 -4.65 8.96 -8.43
CA ARG A 206 -3.73 10.08 -8.64
C ARG A 206 -2.71 10.14 -7.52
N MET A 207 -1.43 10.05 -7.88
CA MET A 207 -0.29 10.23 -6.99
C MET A 207 0.42 11.54 -7.33
N GLU A 208 0.70 12.35 -6.31
CA GLU A 208 1.42 13.61 -6.50
C GLU A 208 2.33 13.98 -5.31
N SER A 209 3.18 14.98 -5.53
CA SER A 209 4.00 15.62 -4.51
C SER A 209 4.87 14.64 -3.74
N LYS A 210 5.67 13.83 -4.44
CA LYS A 210 6.58 12.83 -3.83
C LYS A 210 5.87 11.69 -3.09
N GLY A 211 4.57 11.48 -3.31
CA GLY A 211 3.88 10.27 -2.86
C GLY A 211 4.47 9.01 -3.49
N GLY A 212 4.57 7.92 -2.74
CA GLY A 212 5.29 6.73 -3.18
C GLY A 212 4.66 5.40 -2.78
N ILE A 213 4.77 4.40 -3.64
CA ILE A 213 4.46 2.99 -3.36
C ILE A 213 5.77 2.23 -3.46
N LEU A 214 6.17 1.55 -2.38
CA LEU A 214 7.47 0.91 -2.30
C LEU A 214 7.38 -0.50 -1.72
N SER A 215 8.08 -1.42 -2.35
CA SER A 215 8.32 -2.77 -1.84
C SER A 215 9.81 -3.05 -1.99
N ARG A 216 10.61 -2.72 -0.97
CA ARG A 216 12.07 -2.86 -1.04
C ARG A 216 12.57 -4.05 -0.25
N ILE A 217 13.66 -4.64 -0.73
CA ILE A 217 14.37 -5.67 0.02
C ILE A 217 15.85 -5.30 0.16
N PHE A 218 16.37 -5.42 1.37
CA PHE A 218 17.75 -5.08 1.71
C PHE A 218 18.65 -6.31 1.91
N ASN A 219 18.08 -7.50 1.79
CA ASN A 219 18.74 -8.79 1.98
C ASN A 219 18.59 -9.68 0.72
N ASP A 220 19.08 -10.91 0.81
CA ASP A 220 19.19 -11.83 -0.32
C ASP A 220 17.95 -12.75 -0.50
N ASN A 221 16.84 -12.45 0.19
CA ASN A 221 15.59 -13.22 0.11
C ASN A 221 14.66 -12.69 -0.99
N SER A 222 13.41 -13.15 -0.99
CA SER A 222 12.44 -12.88 -2.05
C SER A 222 12.00 -11.42 -2.06
N PRO A 223 12.12 -10.71 -3.20
CA PRO A 223 11.57 -9.37 -3.34
C PRO A 223 10.03 -9.42 -3.33
N GLY A 224 9.41 -8.29 -3.04
CA GLY A 224 7.96 -8.15 -3.06
C GLY A 224 7.42 -7.80 -4.44
N GLU A 225 6.11 -7.61 -4.51
CA GLU A 225 5.37 -7.35 -5.74
C GLU A 225 4.43 -6.16 -5.53
N ILE A 226 4.32 -5.30 -6.54
CA ILE A 226 3.34 -4.22 -6.57
C ILE A 226 2.35 -4.47 -7.72
N LYS A 227 1.06 -4.58 -7.41
CA LYS A 227 -0.04 -4.67 -8.38
C LYS A 227 -0.92 -3.43 -8.27
N ILE A 228 -1.14 -2.76 -9.39
CA ILE A 228 -2.03 -1.61 -9.49
C ILE A 228 -3.00 -1.86 -10.63
N ASN A 229 -4.28 -1.97 -10.32
CA ASN A 229 -5.36 -2.14 -11.28
C ASN A 229 -6.35 -0.99 -11.15
N VAL A 230 -6.33 -0.08 -12.11
CA VAL A 230 -7.18 1.10 -12.15
C VAL A 230 -8.15 0.99 -13.31
N GLU A 231 -9.44 1.13 -13.06
CA GLU A 231 -10.44 1.01 -14.13
C GLU A 231 -10.42 2.18 -15.10
N GLY A 232 -10.18 3.39 -14.58
CA GLY A 232 -10.11 4.65 -15.30
C GLY A 232 -8.67 5.15 -15.44
N SER A 233 -8.39 6.32 -14.87
CA SER A 233 -7.09 7.00 -14.98
C SER A 233 -6.15 6.71 -13.82
N LEU A 234 -4.91 6.34 -14.17
CA LEU A 234 -3.76 6.35 -13.27
C LEU A 234 -2.86 7.54 -13.62
N GLU A 235 -2.65 8.44 -12.68
CA GLU A 235 -1.80 9.62 -12.82
C GLU A 235 -0.66 9.60 -11.80
N LEU A 236 0.58 9.59 -12.28
CA LEU A 236 1.80 9.77 -11.49
C LEU A 236 2.38 11.15 -11.80
N LEU A 237 2.33 12.07 -10.85
CA LEU A 237 2.68 13.47 -11.03
C LEU A 237 3.73 13.93 -10.01
N ASN A 238 4.48 14.99 -10.36
CA ASN A 238 5.26 15.78 -9.40
C ASN A 238 6.17 14.92 -8.48
N GLU A 239 7.14 14.22 -9.06
CA GLU A 239 8.14 13.39 -8.37
C GLU A 239 7.54 12.20 -7.59
N SER A 240 6.34 11.73 -7.97
CA SER A 240 5.78 10.51 -7.40
C SER A 240 6.51 9.25 -7.89
N GLY A 241 6.37 8.13 -7.17
CA GLY A 241 7.15 6.92 -7.47
C GLY A 241 6.46 5.58 -7.15
N ILE A 242 6.68 4.58 -8.01
CA ILE A 242 6.36 3.17 -7.74
C ILE A 242 7.66 2.36 -7.81
N ASN A 243 8.05 1.64 -6.75
CA ASN A 243 9.40 1.10 -6.62
C ASN A 243 9.46 -0.31 -6.02
N THR A 244 10.15 -1.25 -6.70
CA THR A 244 10.47 -2.61 -6.20
C THR A 244 11.97 -2.86 -6.08
N ASN A 245 12.68 -1.95 -5.40
CA ASN A 245 14.14 -1.93 -5.40
C ASN A 245 14.74 -3.05 -4.53
N THR A 246 15.84 -3.64 -5.01
CA THR A 246 16.57 -4.69 -4.30
C THR A 246 18.01 -4.29 -4.06
N PHE A 247 18.38 -4.19 -2.79
CA PHE A 247 19.72 -3.81 -2.37
C PHE A 247 20.59 -5.01 -1.97
N GLY A 248 19.98 -6.18 -1.77
CA GLY A 248 20.67 -7.46 -1.59
C GLY A 248 21.01 -8.14 -2.93
N ALA A 249 21.54 -9.36 -2.84
CA ALA A 249 21.92 -10.21 -3.97
C ALA A 249 20.76 -10.91 -4.67
N SER A 250 19.52 -10.75 -4.19
CA SER A 250 18.32 -11.32 -4.80
C SER A 250 17.86 -10.55 -6.03
N ASN A 251 16.96 -11.17 -6.80
CA ASN A 251 16.36 -10.52 -7.96
C ASN A 251 15.45 -9.35 -7.55
N GLY A 252 15.22 -8.43 -8.49
CA GLY A 252 14.29 -7.31 -8.33
C GLY A 252 12.83 -7.77 -8.24
N GLY A 253 12.01 -7.01 -7.53
CA GLY A 253 10.57 -7.28 -7.42
C GLY A 253 9.81 -6.88 -8.68
N ASN A 254 8.61 -7.42 -8.87
CA ASN A 254 7.81 -7.16 -10.06
C ASN A 254 6.80 -6.03 -9.83
N ILE A 255 6.55 -5.24 -10.87
CA ILE A 255 5.46 -4.24 -10.87
C ILE A 255 4.49 -4.56 -12.01
N SER A 256 3.20 -4.67 -11.70
CA SER A 256 2.14 -4.82 -12.70
C SER A 256 1.19 -3.64 -12.60
N ILE A 257 1.03 -2.93 -13.71
CA ILE A 257 0.12 -1.79 -13.84
C ILE A 257 -0.89 -2.11 -14.92
N ARG A 258 -2.18 -2.04 -14.57
CA ARG A 258 -3.29 -2.04 -15.51
C ARG A 258 -4.10 -0.77 -15.34
N ALA A 259 -4.34 -0.05 -16.43
CA ALA A 259 -5.17 1.16 -16.41
C ALA A 259 -6.00 1.28 -17.71
N ASN A 260 -7.06 2.08 -17.71
CA ASN A 260 -7.63 2.53 -18.99
C ASN A 260 -6.74 3.62 -19.59
N SER A 261 -6.40 4.64 -18.81
CA SER A 261 -5.42 5.66 -19.19
C SER A 261 -4.31 5.79 -18.15
N LEU A 262 -3.09 6.01 -18.62
CA LEU A 262 -1.91 6.20 -17.78
C LEU A 262 -1.21 7.50 -18.17
N LEU A 263 -0.98 8.37 -17.20
CA LEU A 263 -0.09 9.52 -17.31
C LEU A 263 1.04 9.38 -16.29
N ILE A 264 2.28 9.48 -16.75
CA ILE A 264 3.44 9.66 -15.89
C ILE A 264 4.13 10.95 -16.31
N ASP A 265 4.16 11.91 -15.39
CA ASP A 265 4.65 13.27 -15.59
C ASP A 265 5.64 13.62 -14.47
N SER A 266 6.89 13.89 -14.84
CA SER A 266 7.99 14.16 -13.90
C SER A 266 8.05 13.17 -12.72
N SER A 267 7.74 11.89 -12.98
CA SER A 267 7.57 10.83 -11.98
C SER A 267 8.29 9.54 -12.40
N GLN A 268 8.41 8.57 -11.49
CA GLN A 268 9.25 7.40 -11.70
C GLN A 268 8.54 6.07 -11.45
N VAL A 269 8.90 5.05 -12.22
CA VAL A 269 8.59 3.65 -11.91
C VAL A 269 9.89 2.87 -12.00
N ASN A 270 10.32 2.28 -10.88
CA ASN A 270 11.64 1.69 -10.74
C ASN A 270 11.59 0.25 -10.24
N SER A 271 12.46 -0.57 -10.79
CA SER A 271 12.70 -1.94 -10.32
C SER A 271 14.18 -2.29 -10.51
N PHE A 272 15.06 -1.54 -9.83
CA PHE A 272 16.50 -1.74 -9.94
C PHE A 272 17.04 -2.72 -8.90
N THR A 273 18.19 -3.31 -9.21
CA THR A 273 19.01 -4.08 -8.26
C THR A 273 20.40 -3.44 -8.14
N THR A 274 21.03 -3.50 -6.97
CA THR A 274 22.39 -2.94 -6.78
C THR A 274 23.50 -3.97 -6.72
N ASN A 275 23.19 -5.26 -6.49
CA ASN A 275 24.17 -6.34 -6.39
C ASN A 275 24.02 -7.36 -7.54
N THR A 276 24.19 -8.65 -7.25
CA THR A 276 24.30 -9.72 -8.24
C THR A 276 22.96 -10.21 -8.80
N GLY A 277 21.84 -9.82 -8.21
CA GLY A 277 20.52 -10.27 -8.65
C GLY A 277 20.04 -9.55 -9.91
N ASN A 278 19.25 -10.25 -10.71
CA ASN A 278 18.67 -9.70 -11.94
C ASN A 278 17.54 -8.74 -11.61
N ALA A 279 17.40 -7.64 -12.36
CA ALA A 279 16.23 -6.78 -12.22
C ALA A 279 14.92 -7.52 -12.57
N GLY A 280 13.85 -7.14 -11.88
CA GLY A 280 12.52 -7.73 -12.04
C GLY A 280 11.84 -7.36 -13.36
N THR A 281 10.57 -7.71 -13.48
CA THR A 281 9.75 -7.36 -14.66
C THR A 281 8.77 -6.26 -14.31
N ILE A 282 8.55 -5.34 -15.24
CA ILE A 282 7.37 -4.47 -15.20
C ILE A 282 6.48 -4.72 -16.40
N ASN A 283 5.20 -4.92 -16.11
CA ASN A 283 4.17 -5.09 -17.10
C ASN A 283 3.19 -3.92 -16.99
N ILE A 284 3.12 -3.09 -18.02
CA ILE A 284 2.21 -1.95 -18.14
C ILE A 284 1.20 -2.26 -19.24
N ASN A 285 -0.07 -2.40 -18.87
CA ASN A 285 -1.17 -2.67 -19.78
C ASN A 285 -2.18 -1.54 -19.72
N VAL A 286 -2.24 -0.71 -20.77
CA VAL A 286 -3.08 0.48 -20.83
C VAL A 286 -4.11 0.30 -21.94
N SER A 287 -5.40 0.32 -21.59
CA SER A 287 -6.45 -0.04 -22.55
C SER A 287 -6.78 1.07 -23.55
N ASP A 288 -6.34 2.30 -23.32
CA ASP A 288 -6.60 3.46 -24.18
C ASP A 288 -5.33 4.29 -24.43
N SER A 289 -4.99 5.23 -23.55
CA SER A 289 -3.89 6.19 -23.76
C SER A 289 -2.82 6.11 -22.67
N PHE A 290 -1.57 5.90 -23.07
CA PHE A 290 -0.39 6.04 -22.20
C PHE A 290 0.44 7.26 -22.62
N LYS A 291 0.52 8.27 -21.75
CA LYS A 291 1.38 9.45 -21.90
C LYS A 291 2.53 9.43 -20.89
N PHE A 292 3.74 9.65 -21.38
CA PHE A 292 4.98 9.55 -20.62
C PHE A 292 5.87 10.77 -20.90
N GLN A 293 5.96 11.72 -19.96
CA GLN A 293 6.45 13.06 -20.30
C GLN A 293 7.26 13.79 -19.21
N ASN A 294 7.90 14.90 -19.61
CA ASN A 294 8.53 15.90 -18.75
C ASN A 294 9.52 15.33 -17.72
N GLY A 295 10.51 14.56 -18.19
CA GLY A 295 11.53 13.96 -17.33
C GLY A 295 11.06 12.74 -16.55
N ALA A 296 9.87 12.19 -16.86
CA ALA A 296 9.45 10.91 -16.31
C ALA A 296 10.44 9.79 -16.66
N LEU A 297 10.57 8.80 -15.76
CA LEU A 297 11.56 7.74 -15.89
C LEU A 297 10.97 6.35 -15.57
N LEU A 298 11.19 5.41 -16.47
CA LEU A 298 11.02 3.98 -16.25
C LEU A 298 12.43 3.36 -16.10
N ASN A 299 12.88 3.06 -14.87
CA ASN A 299 14.26 2.64 -14.59
C ASN A 299 14.37 1.19 -14.05
N PHE A 300 15.10 0.36 -14.81
CA PHE A 300 15.23 -1.08 -14.59
C PHE A 300 16.68 -1.51 -14.60
N GLN A 301 17.54 -0.57 -14.26
CA GLN A 301 18.96 -0.82 -14.32
C GLN A 301 19.38 -1.82 -13.25
N THR A 302 20.35 -2.66 -13.58
CA THR A 302 21.11 -3.39 -12.57
C THR A 302 22.43 -2.67 -12.40
N PHE A 303 22.68 -2.16 -11.19
CA PHE A 303 23.93 -1.48 -10.88
C PHE A 303 25.07 -2.45 -10.53
N GLY A 304 24.73 -3.69 -10.16
CA GLY A 304 25.68 -4.76 -9.89
C GLY A 304 25.82 -5.76 -11.06
N MET A 305 26.23 -6.99 -10.76
CA MET A 305 26.58 -8.01 -11.77
C MET A 305 25.38 -8.81 -12.34
N GLY A 306 24.15 -8.43 -11.98
CA GLY A 306 22.94 -9.08 -12.51
C GLY A 306 22.56 -8.58 -13.91
N ASN A 307 21.71 -9.34 -14.61
CA ASN A 307 21.11 -8.89 -15.86
C ASN A 307 19.99 -7.88 -15.60
N ALA A 308 19.87 -6.89 -16.47
CA ALA A 308 18.74 -5.98 -16.41
C ALA A 308 17.42 -6.68 -16.82
N GLY A 309 16.33 -6.16 -16.30
CA GLY A 309 15.01 -6.77 -16.36
C GLY A 309 14.27 -6.51 -17.66
N THR A 310 13.05 -7.00 -17.75
CA THR A 310 12.18 -6.79 -18.92
C THR A 310 11.12 -5.74 -18.62
N ILE A 311 10.92 -4.82 -19.57
CA ILE A 311 9.82 -3.87 -19.58
C ILE A 311 8.85 -4.26 -20.69
N ASN A 312 7.63 -4.62 -20.34
CA ASN A 312 6.56 -4.89 -21.30
C ASN A 312 5.51 -3.79 -21.20
N ILE A 313 5.32 -3.07 -22.30
CA ILE A 313 4.30 -2.02 -22.43
C ILE A 313 3.34 -2.45 -23.53
N SER A 314 2.05 -2.50 -23.20
CA SER A 314 0.97 -2.64 -24.18
C SER A 314 0.00 -1.49 -24.03
N ALA A 315 -0.30 -0.81 -25.14
CA ALA A 315 -1.27 0.28 -25.16
C ALA A 315 -1.98 0.40 -26.52
N ASN A 316 -3.13 1.08 -26.58
CA ASN A 316 -3.71 1.47 -27.86
C ASN A 316 -3.06 2.74 -28.44
N SER A 317 -2.69 3.67 -27.56
CA SER A 317 -1.92 4.86 -27.87
C SER A 317 -0.78 5.04 -26.87
N PHE A 318 0.41 5.37 -27.37
CA PHE A 318 1.60 5.63 -26.56
C PHE A 318 2.31 6.89 -27.05
N GLN A 319 2.49 7.86 -26.16
CA GLN A 319 3.22 9.10 -26.40
C GLN A 319 4.34 9.25 -25.38
N ILE A 320 5.55 9.51 -25.88
CA ILE A 320 6.73 9.83 -25.07
C ILE A 320 7.27 11.20 -25.46
N GLU A 321 7.43 12.11 -24.49
CA GLU A 321 7.90 13.48 -24.73
C GLU A 321 8.84 13.94 -23.61
N GLY A 322 10.14 14.06 -23.92
CA GLY A 322 11.14 14.48 -22.94
C GLY A 322 11.27 13.53 -21.74
N ALA A 323 10.99 12.24 -21.91
CA ALA A 323 11.03 11.21 -20.87
C ALA A 323 11.92 10.02 -21.28
N GLY A 324 12.30 9.16 -20.33
CA GLY A 324 13.26 8.07 -20.54
C GLY A 324 12.77 6.68 -20.12
N ILE A 325 13.04 5.67 -20.94
CA ILE A 325 12.87 4.26 -20.58
C ILE A 325 14.24 3.61 -20.64
N ILE A 326 14.69 3.04 -19.51
CA ILE A 326 16.03 2.51 -19.37
C ILE A 326 15.96 1.09 -18.81
N SER A 327 16.40 0.13 -19.62
CA SER A 327 16.76 -1.21 -19.17
C SER A 327 18.21 -1.48 -19.55
N GLY A 328 19.10 -1.54 -18.57
CA GLY A 328 20.53 -1.64 -18.83
C GLY A 328 21.33 -1.99 -17.59
N THR A 329 22.56 -2.43 -17.78
CA THR A 329 23.47 -2.76 -16.68
C THR A 329 24.58 -1.73 -16.61
N SER A 330 25.07 -1.42 -15.41
CA SER A 330 26.28 -0.57 -15.25
C SER A 330 27.54 -1.37 -14.91
N ASN A 331 27.44 -2.70 -14.87
CA ASN A 331 28.54 -3.62 -14.58
C ASN A 331 28.43 -4.88 -15.48
N THR A 332 29.04 -5.99 -15.09
CA THR A 332 29.03 -7.25 -15.84
C THR A 332 27.66 -7.93 -15.78
N GLY A 333 26.79 -7.67 -16.76
CA GLY A 333 25.49 -8.31 -16.93
C GLY A 333 24.88 -7.91 -18.27
N ASN A 334 23.98 -8.72 -18.81
CA ASN A 334 23.30 -8.39 -20.06
C ASN A 334 22.30 -7.25 -19.83
N ALA A 335 22.27 -6.28 -20.75
CA ALA A 335 21.18 -5.32 -20.81
C ALA A 335 19.85 -6.05 -21.01
N GLY A 336 18.76 -5.46 -20.52
CA GLY A 336 17.45 -6.08 -20.53
C GLY A 336 16.67 -5.72 -21.78
N GLU A 337 15.43 -6.19 -21.82
CA GLU A 337 14.54 -6.03 -22.97
C GLU A 337 13.47 -4.95 -22.71
N ILE A 338 13.14 -4.19 -23.75
CA ILE A 338 12.04 -3.22 -23.75
C ILE A 338 11.11 -3.58 -24.90
N ASN A 339 9.95 -4.11 -24.57
CA ASN A 339 8.91 -4.51 -25.52
C ASN A 339 7.77 -3.50 -25.47
N ILE A 340 7.52 -2.79 -26.57
CA ILE A 340 6.41 -1.84 -26.71
C ILE A 340 5.47 -2.30 -27.81
N ASN A 341 4.29 -2.75 -27.42
CA ASN A 341 3.28 -3.31 -28.31
C ASN A 341 2.08 -2.38 -28.40
N ILE A 342 1.98 -1.63 -29.49
CA ILE A 342 0.86 -0.71 -29.75
C ILE A 342 -0.18 -1.38 -30.63
N SER A 343 -1.33 -1.68 -30.05
CA SER A 343 -2.43 -2.35 -30.74
C SER A 343 -3.54 -1.35 -31.03
N VAL A 344 -3.73 -0.97 -32.29
CA VAL A 344 -4.89 -0.17 -32.67
C VAL A 344 -6.08 -1.12 -32.72
N LYS A 345 -7.12 -0.85 -31.91
CA LYS A 345 -8.40 -1.55 -32.07
C LYS A 345 -8.90 -1.24 -33.48
N SER A 346 -8.88 -2.23 -34.38
CA SER A 346 -9.40 -2.04 -35.73
C SER A 346 -10.85 -1.60 -35.63
N MET A 347 -11.17 -0.45 -36.22
CA MET A 347 -12.58 -0.11 -36.44
C MET A 347 -13.17 -1.20 -37.34
N PRO A 348 -14.31 -1.82 -37.01
CA PRO A 348 -14.99 -2.66 -37.96
C PRO A 348 -15.30 -1.80 -39.20
N VAL A 349 -14.81 -2.24 -40.36
CA VAL A 349 -15.13 -1.63 -41.65
C VAL A 349 -16.61 -1.90 -41.95
N GLN A 350 -17.50 -1.10 -41.37
CA GLN A 350 -18.91 -1.02 -41.75
C GLN A 350 -19.18 0.40 -42.26
N ASN A 351 -18.91 0.59 -43.55
CA ASN A 351 -19.49 1.56 -44.50
C ASN A 351 -18.44 2.10 -45.48
N LEU A 352 -18.08 1.28 -46.45
CA LEU A 352 -17.41 1.71 -47.69
C LEU A 352 -18.25 1.37 -48.93
N ALA A 353 -19.58 1.40 -48.80
CA ALA A 353 -20.50 1.11 -49.90
C ALA A 353 -21.68 2.11 -49.95
N SER A 354 -21.41 3.39 -50.22
CA SER A 354 -22.42 4.30 -50.81
C SER A 354 -21.84 5.62 -51.36
N LEU A 355 -20.65 5.62 -51.96
CA LEU A 355 -20.15 6.80 -52.69
C LEU A 355 -19.52 6.43 -54.04
N VAL A 356 -20.20 5.57 -54.80
CA VAL A 356 -20.06 5.50 -56.26
C VAL A 356 -21.45 5.21 -56.82
N GLN A 357 -22.20 6.28 -57.09
CA GLN A 357 -23.11 6.45 -58.22
C GLN A 357 -23.57 7.91 -58.28
#